data_AF-A0A7C5LE63-F1
#
_entry.id   AF-A0A7C5LE63-F1
#
_cell.length_a   1.000
_cell.length_b   1.000
_cell.length_c   1.000
_cell.angle_alpha   90.00
_cell.angle_beta   90.00
_cell.angle_gamma   90.00
#
_symmetry.space_group_name_H-M   'P 1'
#
loop_
_entity.id
_entity.type
_entity.pdbx_description
1 polymer ?
#
loop_
_entity_poly.entity_id
_entity_poly.type
_entity_poly.pdbx_seq_one_letter_code
_entity_poly.pdbx_strand_id
1 'polypeptide(L)'
;MKRHIVLKKIHIYFSIFLFISAACSSGTSKPPSDTGTDTGLCNPPCSGNQTCCVNVCVDLQNDPTNCGTCGYHCNQGEFCVRGHCQL
;
A
#
# COMPACT_ATOMS: atom_id res chain seq x y z
N MET A 1 -46.37 8.08 -22.29
CA MET A 1 -45.96 8.10 -20.87
C MET A 1 -44.86 7.08 -20.52
N LYS A 2 -44.91 5.82 -21.00
CA LYS A 2 -43.89 4.78 -20.70
C LYS A 2 -42.47 5.06 -21.27
N ARG A 3 -42.36 5.66 -22.47
CA ARG A 3 -41.07 6.00 -23.12
C ARG A 3 -40.22 7.02 -22.35
N HIS A 4 -40.86 8.01 -21.71
CA HIS A 4 -40.15 8.98 -20.85
C HIS A 4 -39.65 8.37 -19.54
N ILE A 5 -40.33 7.35 -19.01
CA ILE A 5 -39.91 6.62 -17.81
C ILE A 5 -38.68 5.75 -18.11
N VAL A 6 -38.65 5.08 -19.27
CA VAL A 6 -37.52 4.25 -19.71
C VAL A 6 -36.27 5.11 -19.94
N LEU A 7 -36.40 6.27 -20.61
CA LEU A 7 -35.28 7.19 -20.84
C LEU A 7 -34.70 7.76 -19.53
N LYS A 8 -35.55 8.11 -18.57
CA LYS A 8 -35.10 8.57 -17.24
C LYS A 8 -34.35 7.49 -16.47
N LYS A 9 -34.81 6.23 -16.54
CA LYS A 9 -34.11 5.09 -15.93
C LYS A 9 -32.73 4.86 -16.56
N ILE A 10 -32.64 4.89 -17.89
CA ILE A 10 -31.36 4.73 -18.61
C ILE A 10 -30.36 5.82 -18.17
N HIS A 11 -30.80 7.07 -18.08
CA HIS A 11 -29.95 8.18 -17.63
C HIS A 11 -29.50 8.02 -16.17
N ILE A 12 -30.40 7.60 -15.27
CA ILE A 12 -30.09 7.33 -13.86
C ILE A 12 -29.06 6.18 -13.73
N TYR A 13 -29.25 5.07 -14.46
CA TYR A 13 -28.30 3.95 -14.44
C TYR A 13 -26.93 4.34 -14.99
N PHE A 14 -26.88 5.14 -16.04
CA PHE A 14 -25.61 5.63 -16.62
C PHE A 14 -24.86 6.54 -15.65
N SER A 15 -25.55 7.48 -14.99
CA SER A 15 -24.94 8.32 -13.95
C SER A 15 -24.39 7.49 -12.79
N ILE A 16 -25.17 6.54 -12.26
CA ILE A 16 -24.74 5.69 -11.14
C ILE A 16 -23.51 4.85 -11.52
N PHE A 17 -23.47 4.28 -12.72
CA PHE A 17 -22.34 3.50 -13.20
C PHE A 17 -21.05 4.33 -13.29
N LEU A 18 -21.13 5.56 -13.80
CA LEU A 18 -19.98 6.47 -13.87
C LEU A 18 -19.45 6.83 -12.47
N PHE A 19 -20.34 7.10 -11.50
CA PHE A 19 -19.94 7.38 -10.12
C PHE A 19 -19.27 6.19 -9.43
N ILE A 20 -19.76 4.97 -9.64
CA ILE A 20 -19.16 3.75 -9.06
C ILE A 20 -17.77 3.49 -9.65
N SER A 21 -17.57 3.72 -10.95
CA SER A 21 -16.25 3.56 -11.59
C SER A 21 -15.22 4.61 -11.16
N ALA A 22 -15.65 5.80 -10.74
CA ALA A 22 -14.77 6.85 -10.22
C ALA A 22 -14.32 6.62 -8.76
N ALA A 23 -14.93 5.66 -8.05
CA ALA A 23 -14.63 5.39 -6.64
C ALA A 23 -13.42 4.46 -6.41
N CYS A 24 -12.79 3.93 -7.47
CA CYS A 24 -11.62 3.05 -7.36
C CYS A 24 -10.38 3.62 -8.07
N SER A 25 -9.92 4.81 -7.68
CA SER A 25 -8.62 5.35 -8.15
C SER A 25 -7.77 6.02 -7.08
N SER A 26 -8.13 5.94 -5.80
CA SER A 26 -7.31 6.50 -4.71
C SER A 26 -6.46 5.43 -4.04
N GLY A 27 -5.78 4.62 -4.84
CA GLY A 27 -4.71 3.73 -4.39
C GLY A 27 -3.35 4.37 -4.60
N THR A 28 -3.12 5.59 -4.09
CA THR A 28 -1.76 6.10 -3.97
C THR A 28 -1.13 5.36 -2.79
N SER A 29 -0.38 4.30 -3.07
CA SER A 29 0.65 3.80 -2.16
C SER A 29 1.73 4.87 -2.05
N LYS A 30 1.43 5.95 -1.34
CA LYS A 30 2.44 6.91 -0.90
C LYS A 30 3.29 6.16 0.14
N PRO A 31 4.58 5.89 -0.10
CA PRO A 31 5.46 5.53 1.01
C PRO A 31 5.39 6.69 2.00
N PRO A 32 5.37 6.45 3.33
CA PRO A 32 5.36 7.52 4.30
C PRO A 32 6.66 8.32 4.15
N SER A 33 6.58 9.44 3.41
CA SER A 33 7.53 10.54 3.50
C SER A 33 6.99 11.50 4.55
N ASP A 34 7.06 11.04 5.80
CA ASP A 34 6.79 11.87 6.96
C ASP A 34 8.05 12.68 7.23
N THR A 35 8.05 13.94 6.83
CA THR A 35 8.90 14.96 7.47
C THR A 35 8.36 15.21 8.88
N GLY A 36 8.51 14.22 9.75
CA GLY A 36 8.31 14.30 11.19
C GLY A 36 9.68 14.36 11.83
N THR A 37 10.11 15.56 12.17
CA THR A 37 11.28 15.80 13.03
C THR A 37 11.14 15.02 14.33
N ASP A 38 12.15 14.19 14.64
CA ASP A 38 12.67 13.78 15.97
C ASP A 38 12.73 12.27 16.38
N THR A 39 12.30 11.29 15.57
CA THR A 39 12.55 9.86 15.87
C THR A 39 12.84 9.00 14.61
N GLY A 40 14.09 8.54 14.43
CA GLY A 40 14.38 7.34 13.62
C GLY A 40 14.80 7.51 12.14
N LEU A 41 15.45 8.61 11.74
CA LEU A 41 16.04 8.72 10.40
C LEU A 41 17.46 8.16 10.37
N CYS A 42 17.69 7.16 9.52
CA CYS A 42 19.02 6.63 9.26
C CYS A 42 19.87 7.74 8.61
N ASN A 43 20.90 8.18 9.34
CA ASN A 43 21.89 9.14 8.87
C ASN A 43 23.29 8.56 9.13
N PRO A 44 24.05 8.16 8.10
CA PRO A 44 23.76 8.34 6.67
C PRO A 44 22.53 7.54 6.20
N PRO A 45 21.90 7.94 5.08
CA PRO A 45 20.79 7.20 4.50
C PRO A 45 21.18 5.76 4.17
N CYS A 46 20.20 4.86 4.25
CA CYS A 46 20.41 3.46 3.90
C CYS A 46 20.86 3.29 2.45
N SER A 47 21.68 2.28 2.22
CA SER A 47 22.24 1.99 0.89
C SER A 47 21.38 0.98 0.13
N GLY A 48 21.35 1.09 -1.20
CA GLY A 48 20.64 0.14 -2.06
C GLY A 48 19.14 0.12 -1.82
N ASN A 49 18.58 -1.08 -1.63
CA ASN A 49 17.13 -1.30 -1.48
C ASN A 49 16.68 -1.43 -0.01
N GLN A 50 17.52 -1.00 0.93
CA GLN A 50 17.22 -1.08 2.35
C GLN A 50 16.28 0.05 2.78
N THR A 51 15.41 -0.28 3.73
CA THR A 51 14.52 0.66 4.39
C THR A 51 15.06 1.00 5.77
N CYS A 52 14.92 2.26 6.17
CA CYS A 52 15.27 2.66 7.52
C CYS A 52 14.16 2.25 8.50
N CYS A 53 14.47 1.31 9.38
CA CYS A 53 13.64 0.87 10.48
C CYS A 53 14.27 1.36 11.79
N VAL A 54 13.80 2.49 12.33
CA VAL A 54 14.24 3.04 13.63
C VAL A 54 15.77 3.15 13.74
N ASN A 55 16.40 3.90 12.83
CA ASN A 55 17.87 4.06 12.72
C ASN A 55 18.66 2.81 12.32
N VAL A 56 18.01 1.71 11.94
CA VAL A 56 18.67 0.52 11.38
C VAL A 56 18.26 0.34 9.94
N CYS A 57 19.23 0.12 9.05
CA CYS A 57 18.95 -0.19 7.65
C CYS A 57 18.66 -1.67 7.48
N VAL A 58 17.44 -1.97 7.07
CA VAL A 58 16.92 -3.33 6.97
C VAL A 58 16.46 -3.62 5.55
N ASP A 59 16.72 -4.82 5.06
CA ASP A 59 16.22 -5.29 3.78
C ASP A 59 14.87 -5.99 3.98
N LEU A 60 13.79 -5.26 3.72
CA LEU A 60 12.42 -5.77 3.85
C LEU A 60 12.11 -6.91 2.87
N GLN A 61 12.98 -7.19 1.89
CA GLN A 61 12.77 -8.23 0.89
C GLN A 61 13.22 -9.62 1.36
N ASN A 62 14.10 -9.68 2.36
CA ASN A 62 14.73 -10.92 2.82
C ASN A 62 14.88 -11.04 4.34
N ASP A 63 14.62 -10.00 5.13
CA ASP A 63 14.68 -10.08 6.58
C ASP A 63 13.38 -10.69 7.16
N PRO A 64 13.43 -11.91 7.74
CA PRO A 64 12.26 -12.55 8.33
C PRO A 64 11.72 -11.83 9.57
N THR A 65 12.45 -10.88 10.15
CA THR A 65 12.00 -10.05 11.29
C THR A 65 11.43 -8.70 10.87
N ASN A 66 11.51 -8.35 9.58
CA ASN A 66 11.05 -7.09 9.01
C ASN A 66 10.44 -7.29 7.61
N CYS A 67 9.76 -8.41 7.37
CA CYS A 67 9.38 -8.80 6.02
C CYS A 67 8.27 -7.91 5.46
N GLY A 68 8.54 -7.19 4.38
CA GLY A 68 7.61 -6.25 3.75
C GLY A 68 7.41 -4.92 4.50
N THR A 69 7.53 -4.90 5.84
CA THR A 69 7.49 -3.68 6.66
C THR A 69 8.31 -3.84 7.95
N CYS A 70 8.77 -2.72 8.52
CA CYS A 70 9.55 -2.72 9.75
C CYS A 70 8.79 -3.38 10.91
N GLY A 71 9.44 -4.31 11.63
CA GLY A 71 8.88 -5.04 12.76
C GLY A 71 7.87 -6.12 12.40
N TYR A 72 7.70 -6.47 11.12
CA TYR A 72 6.85 -7.59 10.73
C TYR A 72 7.64 -8.90 10.69
N HIS A 73 7.30 -9.81 11.59
CA HIS A 73 7.97 -11.10 11.72
C HIS A 73 7.21 -12.18 10.96
N CYS A 74 7.94 -13.00 10.21
CA CYS A 74 7.42 -14.25 9.66
C CYS A 74 7.19 -15.29 10.77
N ASN A 75 6.26 -16.23 10.54
CA ASN A 75 6.03 -17.32 11.47
C ASN A 75 7.23 -18.27 11.52
N GLN A 76 7.26 -19.13 12.54
CA GLN A 76 8.31 -20.10 12.67
C GLN A 76 8.30 -21.08 11.49
N GLY A 77 9.44 -21.18 10.80
CA GLY A 77 9.60 -22.01 9.60
C GLY A 77 9.34 -21.28 8.29
N GLU A 78 8.91 -20.01 8.32
CA GLU A 78 8.75 -19.18 7.12
C GLU A 78 10.02 -18.34 6.86
N PHE A 79 10.29 -18.10 5.58
CA PHE A 79 11.31 -17.23 5.04
C PHE A 79 10.70 -15.97 4.46
N CYS A 80 11.43 -14.85 4.53
CA CYS A 80 11.06 -13.66 3.79
C CYS A 80 11.55 -13.77 2.34
N VAL A 81 10.62 -13.84 1.40
CA VAL A 81 10.92 -13.93 -0.03
C VAL A 81 10.19 -12.80 -0.74
N ARG A 82 10.97 -11.83 -1.24
CA ARG A 82 10.46 -10.66 -1.98
C ARG A 82 9.42 -9.86 -1.19
N GLY A 83 9.65 -9.71 0.12
CA GLY A 83 8.77 -8.94 1.00
C GLY A 83 7.54 -9.70 1.49
N HIS A 84 7.50 -11.02 1.31
CA HIS A 84 6.40 -11.86 1.77
C HIS A 84 6.93 -13.10 2.51
N CYS A 85 6.31 -13.43 3.64
CA CYS A 85 6.59 -14.66 4.38
C CYS A 85 6.04 -15.87 3.63
N GLN A 86 6.89 -16.87 3.43
CA GLN A 86 6.61 -18.08 2.65
C GLN A 86 7.33 -19.28 3.29
N LEU A 87 6.80 -20.50 3.15
CA LEU A 87 7.46 -21.73 3.62
C LEU A 87 8.58 -22.18 2.69
#